data_AF-A0A2D6QWC3-F1
#
_entry.id   AF-A0A2D6QWC3-F1
#
_cell.length_a   1.000
_cell.length_b   1.000
_cell.length_c   1.000
_cell.angle_alpha   90.00
_cell.angle_beta   90.00
_cell.angle_gamma   90.00
#
_symmetry.space_group_name_H-M   'P 1'
#
loop_
_entity.id
_entity.type
_entity.pdbx_description
1 polymer ?
#
loop_
_entity_poly.entity_id
_entity_poly.type
_entity_poly.pdbx_seq_one_letter_code
_entity_poly.pdbx_strand_id
1 'polypeptide(L)'
;MSNASLLRGQHIVCFSSIDWEFIWQGQQEIMSTLAANGNQVLFVENTGVRAPAVRDLPRLRNRIRNWWRGTKGFRRERDNL
;
A
#
# COMPACT_ATOMS: atom_id res chain seq x y z
N MET A 1 -15.67 8.35 27.66
CA MET A 1 -14.91 7.71 26.56
C MET A 1 -15.13 8.59 25.34
N SER A 2 -14.10 9.23 24.79
CA SER A 2 -14.29 10.15 23.66
C SER A 2 -14.78 9.35 22.45
N ASN A 3 -15.93 9.73 21.90
CA ASN A 3 -16.38 9.30 20.57
C ASN A 3 -15.43 9.91 19.53
N ALA A 4 -14.27 9.29 19.34
CA ALA A 4 -13.43 9.60 18.19
C ALA A 4 -14.19 9.08 16.97
N SER A 5 -14.83 9.98 16.23
CA SER A 5 -15.42 9.64 14.95
C SER A 5 -14.29 9.20 14.01
N LEU A 6 -14.41 7.99 13.48
CA LEU A 6 -13.49 7.50 12.47
C LEU A 6 -13.60 8.41 11.23
N LEU A 7 -12.47 8.87 10.68
CA LEU A 7 -12.41 9.79 9.54
C LEU A 7 -13.27 9.30 8.37
N ARG A 8 -14.00 10.20 7.67
CA ARG A 8 -14.84 9.90 6.51
C ARG A 8 -14.68 10.94 5.41
N GLY A 9 -14.81 10.53 4.14
CA GLY A 9 -14.79 11.42 2.99
C GLY A 9 -13.45 12.13 2.75
N GLN A 10 -12.35 11.62 3.33
CA GLN A 10 -11.03 12.22 3.22
C GLN A 10 -10.20 11.57 2.12
N HIS A 11 -9.18 12.28 1.64
CA HIS A 11 -8.08 11.73 0.85
C HIS A 11 -6.90 11.46 1.78
N ILE A 12 -6.43 10.21 1.83
CA ILE A 12 -5.42 9.75 2.78
C ILE A 12 -4.28 9.12 2.02
N VAL A 13 -3.05 9.58 2.24
CA VAL A 13 -1.84 9.00 1.63
C VAL A 13 -0.99 8.38 2.73
N CYS A 14 -0.64 7.10 2.57
CA CYS A 14 0.21 6.36 3.49
C CYS A 14 1.52 5.99 2.80
N PHE A 15 2.64 6.50 3.31
CA PHE A 15 3.97 6.08 2.88
C PHE A 15 4.46 4.94 3.77
N SER A 16 4.69 3.77 3.19
CA SER A 16 5.22 2.62 3.90
C SER A 16 6.61 2.24 3.44
N SER A 17 7.46 1.82 4.36
CA SER A 17 8.73 1.17 4.06
C SER A 17 8.60 -0.30 3.64
N ILE A 18 7.38 -0.83 3.55
CA ILE A 18 7.08 -2.26 3.35
C ILE A 18 6.14 -2.40 2.15
N ASP A 19 6.39 -3.42 1.32
CA ASP A 19 5.55 -3.77 0.17
C ASP A 19 4.21 -4.35 0.65
N TRP A 20 3.09 -3.99 0.01
CA TRP A 20 1.74 -4.42 0.39
C TRP A 20 1.55 -5.94 0.33
N GLU A 21 2.20 -6.60 -0.63
CA GLU A 21 2.12 -8.07 -0.82
C GLU A 21 3.04 -8.88 0.11
N PHE A 22 3.77 -8.24 1.04
CA PHE A 22 4.76 -8.97 1.84
C PHE A 22 4.11 -9.85 2.93
N ILE A 23 3.92 -9.31 4.13
CA ILE A 23 3.22 -9.96 5.24
C ILE A 23 2.16 -8.97 5.70
N TRP A 24 0.98 -9.45 6.10
CA TRP A 24 -0.06 -8.58 6.66
C TRP A 24 0.39 -7.99 8.00
N GLN A 25 0.25 -6.67 8.13
CA GLN A 25 0.70 -5.83 9.23
C GLN A 25 -0.35 -4.75 9.50
N GLY A 26 -0.20 -4.03 10.60
CA GLY A 26 -1.15 -3.00 11.02
C GLY A 26 -1.40 -1.92 9.97
N GLN A 27 -0.42 -1.61 9.11
CA GLN A 27 -0.59 -0.63 8.04
C GLN A 27 -1.69 -1.05 7.05
N GLN A 28 -1.71 -2.32 6.63
CA GLN A 28 -2.75 -2.82 5.74
C GLN A 28 -4.11 -2.80 6.44
N GLU A 29 -4.18 -3.19 7.71
CA GLU A 29 -5.41 -3.18 8.51
C GLU A 29 -6.01 -1.76 8.62
N ILE A 30 -5.19 -0.80 9.02
CA ILE A 30 -5.62 0.59 9.23
C ILE A 30 -6.08 1.19 7.90
N MET A 31 -5.28 1.05 6.83
CA MET A 31 -5.62 1.64 5.53
C MET A 31 -6.86 0.99 4.90
N SER A 32 -7.02 -0.33 5.07
CA SER A 32 -8.23 -1.05 4.66
C SER A 32 -9.47 -0.58 5.40
N THR A 33 -9.35 -0.37 6.72
CA THR A 33 -10.45 0.12 7.56
C THR A 33 -10.85 1.54 7.18
N LEU A 34 -9.87 2.42 6.92
CA LEU A 34 -10.14 3.79 6.47
C LEU A 34 -10.80 3.81 5.09
N ALA A 35 -10.36 2.97 4.15
CA ALA A 35 -10.97 2.85 2.83
C ALA A 35 -12.43 2.35 2.92
N ALA A 36 -12.67 1.31 3.74
CA ALA A 36 -14.00 0.77 4.00
C ALA A 36 -14.94 1.79 4.67
N ASN A 37 -14.39 2.74 5.44
CA ASN A 37 -15.15 3.83 6.05
C ASN A 37 -15.43 5.01 5.09
N GLY A 38 -15.19 4.85 3.78
CA GLY A 38 -15.55 5.83 2.76
C GLY A 38 -14.51 6.93 2.52
N ASN A 39 -13.24 6.67 2.85
CA ASN A 39 -12.13 7.56 2.48
C ASN A 39 -11.45 7.06 1.21
N GLN A 40 -10.90 7.98 0.41
CA GLN A 40 -10.01 7.66 -0.71
C GLN A 40 -8.59 7.49 -0.19
N VAL A 41 -8.07 6.27 -0.20
CA VAL A 41 -6.76 5.94 0.36
C VAL A 41 -5.78 5.63 -0.77
N LEU A 42 -4.56 6.16 -0.67
CA LEU A 42 -3.44 5.79 -1.52
C LEU A 42 -2.32 5.23 -0.65
N PHE A 43 -2.01 3.95 -0.83
CA PHE A 43 -0.85 3.33 -0.21
C PHE A 43 0.37 3.43 -1.13
N VAL A 44 1.44 4.05 -0.65
CA VAL A 44 2.69 4.26 -1.37
C VAL A 44 3.76 3.39 -0.74
N GLU A 45 4.21 2.39 -1.49
CA GLU A 45 5.27 1.48 -1.09
C GLU A 45 6.65 2.10 -1.34
N ASN A 46 7.58 1.88 -0.42
CA ASN A 46 8.98 2.25 -0.63
C ASN A 46 9.62 1.30 -1.64
N THR A 47 10.13 1.88 -2.73
CA THR A 47 10.81 1.13 -3.80
C THR A 47 12.10 0.44 -3.38
N GLY A 48 12.55 0.64 -2.13
CA GLY A 48 13.70 0.00 -1.51
C GLY A 48 15.00 0.55 -2.06
N VAL A 49 15.70 1.37 -1.28
CA VAL A 49 16.99 1.98 -1.68
C VAL A 49 18.19 1.02 -1.50
N ARG A 50 17.98 -0.21 -1.02
CA ARG A 50 19.08 -1.16 -0.81
C ARG A 50 19.49 -1.77 -2.15
N ALA A 51 20.78 -1.66 -2.47
CA ALA A 51 21.38 -2.26 -3.66
C ALA A 51 20.99 -3.75 -3.72
N PRO A 52 20.32 -4.20 -4.80
CA PRO A 52 19.85 -5.58 -4.89
C PRO A 52 21.06 -6.52 -4.97
N ALA A 53 21.13 -7.50 -4.08
CA ALA A 53 22.08 -8.60 -4.22
C ALA A 53 21.56 -9.61 -5.26
N VAL A 54 22.45 -10.40 -5.86
CA VAL A 54 22.09 -11.43 -6.87
C VAL A 54 21.07 -12.45 -6.32
N ARG A 55 20.96 -12.58 -5.00
CA ARG A 55 19.98 -13.45 -4.33
C ARG A 55 18.56 -12.86 -4.26
N ASP A 56 18.39 -11.56 -4.50
CA ASP A 56 17.10 -10.87 -4.42
C ASP A 56 16.40 -10.72 -5.78
N LEU A 57 16.97 -11.30 -6.85
CA LEU A 57 16.36 -11.31 -8.20
C LEU A 57 14.89 -11.78 -8.23
N PRO A 58 14.46 -12.81 -7.48
CA PRO A 58 13.05 -13.22 -7.46
C PRO A 58 12.13 -12.12 -6.91
N ARG A 59 12.57 -11.38 -5.88
CA ARG A 59 11.84 -10.25 -5.30
C ARG A 59 11.73 -9.10 -6.30
N LEU A 60 12.83 -8.78 -6.99
CA LEU A 60 12.87 -7.70 -7.98
C LEU A 60 11.95 -8.00 -9.17
N ARG A 61 11.87 -9.25 -9.62
CA ARG A 61 10.99 -9.67 -10.71
C ARG A 61 9.50 -9.51 -10.36
N ASN A 62 9.10 -9.84 -9.14
CA ASN A 62 7.73 -9.60 -8.67
C ASN A 62 7.41 -8.09 -8.64
N ARG A 63 8.36 -7.25 -8.20
CA ARG A 63 8.21 -5.79 -8.19
C ARG A 63 8.02 -5.20 -9.59
N ILE A 64 8.86 -5.58 -10.55
CA ILE A 64 8.76 -5.11 -11.94
C ILE A 64 7.44 -5.57 -12.57
N ARG A 65 7.04 -6.82 -12.34
CA ARG A 65 5.76 -7.34 -12.84
C ARG A 65 4.58 -6.57 -12.26
N ASN A 66 4.59 -6.27 -10.97
CA ASN A 66 3.50 -5.54 -10.32
C ASN A 66 3.47 -4.07 -10.79
N TRP A 67 4.62 -3.44 -10.98
CA TRP A 67 4.73 -2.11 -11.57
C TRP A 67 4.18 -2.06 -13.01
N TRP A 68 4.47 -3.07 -13.83
CA TRP A 68 3.96 -3.21 -15.21
C TRP A 68 2.48 -3.60 -15.31
N ARG A 69 1.93 -4.28 -14.31
CA ARG A 69 0.50 -4.66 -14.27
C ARG A 69 -0.42 -3.50 -13.86
N GLY A 70 0.13 -2.42 -13.32
CA GLY A 70 -0.62 -1.20 -13.00
C GLY A 70 -0.58 -0.17 -14.13
N THR A 71 -1.62 0.65 -14.26
CA THR A 71 -1.60 1.80 -15.17
C THR A 71 -0.64 2.84 -14.60
N LYS A 72 0.58 2.92 -15.14
CA LYS A 72 1.63 3.87 -14.69
C LYS A 72 2.07 3.70 -13.22
N GLY A 73 2.06 2.47 -12.70
CA GLY A 73 2.49 2.17 -11.33
C GLY A 73 1.42 2.27 -10.24
N PHE A 74 0.16 2.52 -10.60
CA PHE A 74 -0.98 2.43 -9.68
C PHE A 74 -1.71 1.09 -9.85
N ARG A 75 -2.01 0.44 -8.73
CA ARG A 75 -2.83 -0.78 -8.67
C ARG A 75 -3.99 -0.52 -7.72
N ARG A 76 -5.20 -0.80 -8.18
CA ARG A 76 -6.38 -0.83 -7.31
C ARG A 76 -6.38 -2.14 -6.53
N GLU A 77 -6.31 -2.05 -5.21
CA GLU A 77 -6.35 -3.21 -4.33
C GLU A 77 -7.81 -3.54 -3.95
N ARG A 78 -8.62 -2.52 -3.68
CA ARG A 78 -10.04 -2.64 -3.34
C ARG A 78 -10.81 -1.35 -3.63
N ASP A 79 -12.07 -1.28 -3.22
CA ASP A 79 -12.81 -0.03 -3.30
C ASP A 79 -12.17 1.02 -2.38
N ASN A 80 -11.88 2.20 -2.96
CA ASN A 80 -11.20 3.32 -2.35
C ASN A 80 -9.76 3.09 -1.85
N LEU A 81 -9.06 2.04 -2.30
CA LEU A 81 -7.65 1.78 -2.01
C LEU A 81 -6.92 1.10 -3.18
#